data_AF-A0A1W1BHG8-F1
#
_entry.id   AF-A0A1W1BHG8-F1
#
_cell.length_a   1.000
_cell.length_b   1.000
_cell.length_c   1.000
_cell.angle_alpha   90.00
_cell.angle_beta   90.00
_cell.angle_gamma   90.00
#
_symmetry.space_group_name_H-M   'P 1'
#
loop_
_entity.id
_entity.type
_entity.pdbx_description
1 polymer ?
#
loop_
_entity_poly.entity_id
_entity_poly.type
_entity_poly.pdbx_seq_one_letter_code
_entity_poly.pdbx_strand_id
1 'polypeptide(L)'
;MKEKAVALKYDDKKDAAPKVTAKGEGKTAKKIIELAKENKIPIKKDEDLIELLSKVELDHEVPQEMYKAVAEVFSFIYKITK
;
A
#
# COMPACT_ATOMS: atom_id res chain seq x y z
N MET A 1 -14.13 11.14 -8.85
CA MET A 1 -13.72 9.93 -8.11
C MET A 1 -13.44 10.30 -6.66
N LYS A 2 -13.79 9.42 -5.70
CA LYS A 2 -13.38 9.62 -4.30
C LYS A 2 -11.92 9.21 -4.15
N GLU A 3 -11.16 9.96 -3.34
CA GLU A 3 -9.77 9.65 -3.02
C GLU A 3 -9.69 8.28 -2.32
N LYS A 4 -8.79 7.41 -2.79
CA LYS A 4 -8.57 6.06 -2.22
C LYS A 4 -7.15 5.97 -1.66
N ALA A 5 -6.98 5.15 -0.63
CA ALA A 5 -5.66 4.85 -0.08
C ALA A 5 -5.59 3.37 0.33
N VAL A 6 -4.41 2.78 0.17
CA VAL A 6 -4.07 1.43 0.61
C VAL A 6 -2.71 1.48 1.29
N ALA A 7 -2.58 0.84 2.44
CA ALA A 7 -1.33 0.69 3.18
C ALA A 7 -0.88 -0.77 3.14
N LEU A 8 0.41 -0.97 2.86
CA LEU A 8 1.06 -2.26 2.83
C LEU A 8 2.05 -2.39 3.99
N LYS A 9 2.17 -3.59 4.53
CA LYS A 9 3.20 -3.98 5.49
C LYS A 9 3.86 -5.27 5.03
N TYR A 10 5.15 -5.41 5.28
CA TYR A 10 5.89 -6.64 5.00
C TYR A 10 6.92 -6.88 6.10
N ASP A 11 6.87 -8.05 6.73
CA ASP A 11 7.89 -8.59 7.63
C ASP A 11 8.50 -9.84 6.97
N ASP A 12 9.72 -9.70 6.46
CA ASP A 12 10.43 -10.74 5.70
C ASP A 12 10.71 -12.03 6.49
N LYS A 13 10.61 -11.97 7.82
CA LYS A 13 10.78 -13.13 8.72
C LYS A 13 9.49 -13.89 8.98
N LYS A 14 8.33 -13.32 8.67
CA LYS A 14 7.02 -13.88 9.04
C LYS A 14 6.06 -14.02 7.87
N ASP A 15 6.12 -13.08 6.94
CA ASP A 15 5.16 -12.96 5.86
C ASP A 15 5.76 -13.56 4.58
N ALA A 16 4.95 -14.33 3.85
CA ALA A 16 5.36 -14.85 2.54
C ALA A 16 5.27 -13.76 1.46
N ALA A 17 4.37 -12.80 1.65
CA ALA A 17 4.19 -11.64 0.80
C ALA A 17 3.70 -10.41 1.58
N PRO A 18 3.82 -9.19 1.03
CA PRO A 18 3.28 -7.99 1.67
C PRO A 18 1.77 -8.09 1.87
N LYS A 19 1.30 -7.55 2.99
CA LYS A 19 -0.09 -7.62 3.45
C LYS A 19 -0.73 -6.23 3.45
N VAL A 20 -2.01 -6.18 3.10
CA VAL A 20 -2.81 -4.95 3.21
C VAL A 20 -3.26 -4.76 4.66
N THR A 21 -2.74 -3.72 5.33
CA THR A 21 -3.08 -3.43 6.73
C THR A 21 -4.06 -2.28 6.91
N ALA A 22 -4.26 -1.47 5.87
CA ALA A 22 -5.30 -0.46 5.84
C ALA A 22 -5.77 -0.20 4.41
N LYS A 23 -7.06 0.07 4.23
CA LYS A 23 -7.60 0.58 2.97
C LYS A 23 -8.83 1.44 3.24
N GLY A 24 -9.10 2.41 2.38
CA GLY A 24 -10.27 3.25 2.53
C GLY A 24 -10.50 4.21 1.38
N GLU A 25 -11.67 4.85 1.39
CA GLU A 25 -12.05 5.89 0.44
C GLU A 25 -12.51 7.17 1.16
N GLY A 26 -12.47 8.30 0.45
CA GLY A 26 -12.94 9.59 0.94
C GLY A 26 -12.26 10.00 2.25
N LYS A 27 -13.05 10.15 3.33
CA LYS A 27 -12.54 10.58 4.65
C LYS A 27 -11.55 9.57 5.24
N THR A 28 -11.81 8.28 5.07
CA THR A 28 -10.93 7.22 5.59
C THR A 28 -9.58 7.24 4.87
N ALA A 29 -9.59 7.40 3.54
CA ALA A 29 -8.34 7.52 2.76
C ALA A 29 -7.49 8.71 3.25
N LYS A 30 -8.13 9.88 3.46
CA LYS A 30 -7.46 11.06 4.01
C LYS A 30 -6.83 10.79 5.37
N LYS A 31 -7.53 10.08 6.26
CA LYS A 31 -7.01 9.74 7.59
C LYS A 31 -5.82 8.77 7.52
N ILE A 32 -5.86 7.79 6.61
CA ILE A 32 -4.73 6.88 6.36
C ILE A 32 -3.49 7.67 5.90
N ILE A 33 -3.67 8.58 4.95
CA ILE A 33 -2.59 9.42 4.41
C ILE A 33 -2.03 10.35 5.50
N GLU A 34 -2.89 10.95 6.32
CA GLU A 34 -2.48 11.79 7.45
C GLU A 34 -1.62 11.01 8.45
N LEU A 35 -2.09 9.85 8.90
CA LEU A 35 -1.35 8.97 9.82
C LEU A 35 -0.02 8.49 9.22
N ALA A 36 0.00 8.18 7.92
CA ALA A 36 1.24 7.80 7.23
C ALA A 36 2.27 8.93 7.27
N LYS A 37 1.85 10.19 7.05
CA LYS A 37 2.73 11.37 7.16
C LYS A 37 3.26 11.56 8.59
N GLU A 38 2.39 11.48 9.59
CA GLU A 38 2.74 11.61 11.01
C GLU A 38 3.80 10.57 11.43
N ASN A 39 3.67 9.34 10.94
CA ASN A 39 4.57 8.23 11.22
C ASN A 39 5.74 8.11 10.24
N LYS A 40 5.94 9.10 9.35
CA LYS A 40 7.01 9.14 8.34
C LYS A 40 7.03 7.89 7.43
N ILE A 41 5.87 7.33 7.15
CA ILE A 41 5.70 6.24 6.18
C ILE A 41 5.73 6.84 4.77
N PRO A 42 6.53 6.30 3.83
CA PRO A 42 6.54 6.75 2.45
C PRO A 42 5.17 6.65 1.76
N ILE A 43 4.82 7.66 0.97
CA ILE A 43 3.53 7.72 0.26
C ILE A 43 3.82 7.87 -1.24
N LYS A 44 3.30 6.92 -2.03
CA LYS A 44 3.27 6.99 -3.49
C LYS A 44 1.85 7.28 -3.96
N LYS A 45 1.68 8.27 -4.85
CA LYS A 45 0.41 8.54 -5.52
C LYS A 45 0.42 7.86 -6.89
N ASP A 46 -0.45 6.87 -7.06
CA ASP A 46 -0.55 6.07 -8.27
C ASP A 46 -1.94 5.43 -8.35
N GLU A 47 -2.75 5.88 -9.30
CA GLU A 47 -4.16 5.47 -9.37
C GLU A 47 -4.32 4.00 -9.76
N ASP A 48 -3.46 3.48 -10.63
CA ASP A 48 -3.50 2.09 -11.10
C ASP A 48 -3.12 1.13 -9.97
N LEU A 49 -2.05 1.45 -9.23
CA LEU A 49 -1.64 0.65 -8.07
C LEU A 49 -2.71 0.68 -6.97
N ILE A 50 -3.31 1.84 -6.70
CA ILE A 50 -4.36 1.96 -5.67
C ILE A 50 -5.57 1.13 -6.07
N GLU A 51 -6.04 1.21 -7.32
CA GLU A 51 -7.20 0.46 -7.77
C GLU A 51 -6.96 -1.05 -7.69
N LEU A 52 -5.79 -1.51 -8.13
CA LEU A 52 -5.43 -2.92 -8.08
C LEU A 52 -5.30 -3.44 -6.64
N LEU A 53 -4.52 -2.77 -5.80
CA LEU A 53 -4.27 -3.20 -4.42
C LEU A 53 -5.51 -3.05 -3.52
N SER A 54 -6.45 -2.17 -3.85
CA SER A 54 -7.70 -2.02 -3.08
C SER A 54 -8.60 -3.26 -3.13
N LYS A 55 -8.39 -4.14 -4.13
CA LYS A 55 -9.10 -5.41 -4.31
C LYS A 55 -8.67 -6.48 -3.30
N VAL A 56 -7.44 -6.37 -2.76
CA VAL A 56 -6.94 -7.31 -1.74
C VAL A 56 -7.71 -7.09 -0.45
N GLU A 57 -8.12 -8.18 0.20
CA GLU A 57 -8.83 -8.11 1.48
C GLU A 57 -7.99 -7.47 2.58
N LEU A 58 -8.65 -6.82 3.54
CA LEU A 58 -7.95 -6.27 4.70
C LEU A 58 -7.33 -7.43 5.48
N ASP A 59 -6.12 -7.21 5.96
CA ASP A 59 -5.32 -8.18 6.68
C ASP A 59 -4.95 -9.47 5.90
N HIS A 60 -5.03 -9.42 4.57
CA HIS A 60 -4.59 -10.51 3.71
C HIS A 60 -3.30 -10.15 2.95
N GLU A 61 -2.51 -11.18 2.67
CA GLU A 61 -1.36 -11.09 1.78
C GLU A 61 -1.81 -10.76 0.36
N VAL A 62 -1.01 -9.97 -0.35
CA VAL A 62 -1.23 -9.68 -1.76
C VAL A 62 -1.07 -10.99 -2.54
N PRO A 63 -2.00 -11.33 -3.45
CA PRO A 63 -1.92 -12.58 -4.20
C PRO A 63 -0.87 -12.49 -5.31
N GLN A 64 -0.40 -13.65 -5.77
CA GLN A 64 0.75 -13.76 -6.67
C GLN A 64 0.57 -13.01 -8.00
N GLU A 65 -0.65 -12.99 -8.54
CA GLU A 65 -0.98 -12.26 -9.77
C GLU A 65 -0.77 -10.74 -9.65
N MET A 66 -0.73 -10.20 -8.43
CA MET A 66 -0.52 -8.78 -8.16
C MET A 66 0.92 -8.43 -7.74
N TYR A 67 1.85 -9.39 -7.75
CA TYR A 67 3.24 -9.15 -7.33
C TYR A 67 3.96 -8.09 -8.15
N LYS A 68 3.61 -7.92 -9.43
CA LYS A 68 4.17 -6.85 -10.26
C LYS A 68 3.90 -5.46 -9.68
N ALA A 69 2.69 -5.24 -9.15
CA ALA A 69 2.32 -3.97 -8.53
C ALA A 69 3.09 -3.74 -7.22
N VAL A 70 3.27 -4.78 -6.41
CA VAL A 70 4.08 -4.74 -5.19
C VAL A 70 5.54 -4.43 -5.50
N ALA A 71 6.12 -5.08 -6.52
CA ALA A 71 7.49 -4.82 -6.95
C ALA A 71 7.70 -3.35 -7.36
N GLU A 72 6.68 -2.72 -7.96
CA GLU A 72 6.71 -1.31 -8.29
C GLU A 72 6.72 -0.41 -7.05
N VAL A 73 5.95 -0.76 -6.02
CA VAL A 73 5.98 -0.07 -4.71
C VAL A 73 7.37 -0.19 -4.08
N PHE A 74 7.98 -1.38 -4.08
CA PHE A 74 9.33 -1.57 -3.56
C PHE A 74 10.39 -0.82 -4.37
N SER A 75 10.26 -0.78 -5.70
CA SER A 75 11.16 0.00 -6.55
C SER A 75 11.08 1.50 -6.22
N PHE A 76 9.88 2.02 -5.95
CA PHE A 76 9.71 3.39 -5.48
C PHE A 76 10.42 3.63 -4.14
N ILE A 77 10.20 2.75 -3.15
CA ILE A 77 10.85 2.86 -1.84
C ILE A 77 12.38 2.89 -2.02
N TYR A 78 12.93 1.94 -2.78
CA TYR A 78 14.37 1.85 -3.03
C TYR A 78 14.94 3.12 -3.68
N LYS A 79 14.21 3.77 -4.58
CA LYS A 79 14.64 5.02 -5.25
C LYS A 79 14.70 6.22 -4.31
N ILE A 80 13.85 6.27 -3.29
CA ILE A 80 13.79 7.41 -2.35
C ILE A 80 14.64 7.19 -1.09
N THR A 81 15.04 5.94 -0.81
CA THR A 81 15.91 5.59 0.31
C THR A 81 17.40 5.55 -0.06
N LYS A 82 17.72 5.72 -1.34
CA LYS A 82 19.10 5.74 -1.84
C LYS A 82 19.67 7.15 -1.86
#